data_AF-A0A519JUU4-F1
#
_entry.id   AF-A0A519JUU4-F1
#
_cell.length_a   1.000
_cell.length_b   1.000
_cell.length_c   1.000
_cell.angle_alpha   90.00
_cell.angle_beta   90.00
_cell.angle_gamma   90.00
#
_symmetry.space_group_name_H-M   'P 1'
#
loop_
_entity.id
_entity.type
_entity.pdbx_description
1 polymer ?
#
loop_
_entity_poly.entity_id
_entity_poly.type
_entity_poly.pdbx_seq_one_letter_code
_entity_poly.pdbx_strand_id
1 'polypeptide(L)' 'MAAKRFILSGGGTGGHIYPAIAIANELKARFPDAEFLFVGAQDKMEMQKVPQAGYK' A
#
# COMPACT_ATOMS: atom_id res chain seq x y z
N MET A 1 22.50 4.27 2.74
CA MET A 1 21.49 4.67 3.76
C MET A 1 20.49 3.53 3.93
N ALA A 2 19.86 3.41 5.10
CA ALA A 2 18.79 2.42 5.27
C ALA A 2 17.56 2.82 4.42
N ALA A 3 16.96 1.85 3.74
CA ALA A 3 15.71 2.02 3.01
C ALA A 3 14.60 2.47 3.96
N LYS A 4 13.77 3.44 3.53
CA LYS A 4 12.58 3.82 4.30
C LYS A 4 11.57 2.68 4.22
N ARG A 5 10.89 2.37 5.33
CA ARG A 5 9.88 1.31 5.40
C ARG A 5 8.55 1.91 5.82
N PHE A 6 7.53 1.71 5.01
CA PHE A 6 6.19 2.24 5.23
C PHE A 6 5.20 1.09 5.43
N ILE A 7 4.34 1.23 6.44
CA ILE A 7 3.20 0.35 6.65
C ILE A 7 1.94 1.16 6.36
N LEU A 8 1.11 0.67 5.44
CA LEU A 8 -0.19 1.24 5.12
C LEU A 8 -1.28 0.30 5.62
N SER A 9 -2.17 0.82 6.45
CA SER A 9 -3.32 0.07 6.96
C SER A 9 -4.61 0.74 6.48
N GLY A 10 -5.57 -0.07 6.05
CA GLY A 10 -6.84 0.36 5.50
C GLY A 10 -7.99 -0.55 5.93
N GLY A 11 -9.22 -0.13 5.62
CA GLY A 11 -10.43 -0.82 6.04
C GLY A 11 -11.22 -1.42 4.89
N GLY A 12 -10.98 -2.68 4.57
CA GLY A 12 -11.85 -3.73 3.99
C GLY A 12 -12.69 -3.43 2.73
N THR A 13 -12.67 -2.20 2.23
CA THR A 13 -13.54 -1.64 1.19
C THR A 13 -12.71 -0.76 0.26
N GLY A 14 -13.20 -0.51 -0.96
CA GLY A 14 -12.47 0.29 -1.94
C GLY A 14 -12.16 1.72 -1.48
N GLY A 15 -13.02 2.32 -0.66
CA GLY A 15 -12.89 3.70 -0.20
C GLY A 15 -11.61 4.01 0.58
N HIS A 16 -11.00 3.01 1.23
CA HIS A 16 -9.75 3.16 1.96
C HIS A 16 -8.53 2.70 1.14
N ILE A 17 -8.71 1.69 0.28
CA ILE A 17 -7.60 1.13 -0.50
C ILE A 17 -7.10 2.04 -1.60
N TYR A 18 -7.99 2.70 -2.34
CA TYR A 18 -7.53 3.60 -3.40
C TYR A 18 -6.72 4.79 -2.85
N PRO A 19 -7.15 5.46 -1.76
CA PRO A 19 -6.30 6.45 -1.09
C PRO A 19 -4.99 5.89 -0.57
N ALA A 20 -4.98 4.69 0.04
CA ALA A 20 -3.75 4.07 0.53
C ALA A 20 -2.75 3.80 -0.62
N ILE A 21 -3.24 3.28 -1.76
CA ILE A 21 -2.42 3.08 -2.97
C ILE A 21 -1.90 4.42 -3.50
N ALA A 22 -2.72 5.47 -3.53
CA ALA A 22 -2.31 6.80 -3.98
C ALA A 22 -1.18 7.37 -3.11
N ILE A 23 -1.29 7.22 -1.79
CA ILE A 23 -0.24 7.62 -0.85
C ILE A 23 1.04 6.81 -1.08
N ALA A 24 0.93 5.48 -1.23
CA ALA A 24 2.09 4.63 -1.48
C ALA A 24 2.80 4.98 -2.80
N ASN A 25 2.04 5.30 -3.86
CA ASN A 25 2.60 5.74 -5.15
C ASN A 25 3.43 7.02 -5.00
N GLU A 26 2.90 8.02 -4.28
CA GLU A 26 3.61 9.27 -4.05
C GLU A 26 4.86 9.07 -3.18
N LEU A 27 4.77 8.23 -2.15
CA LEU A 27 5.92 7.88 -1.31
C LEU A 27 7.01 7.14 -2.11
N LYS A 28 6.62 6.24 -3.01
CA LYS A 28 7.54 5.52 -3.90
C LYS A 28 8.22 6.48 -4.88
N ALA A 29 7.51 7.49 -5.39
CA ALA A 29 8.09 8.52 -6.26
C ALA A 29 9.16 9.36 -5.51
N ARG A 30 8.92 9.70 -4.25
CA ARG A 30 9.88 10.46 -3.41
C ARG A 30 11.03 9.60 -2.88
N PHE A 31 10.77 8.32 -2.65
CA PHE A 31 11.71 7.38 -2.04
C PHE A 31 11.72 6.07 -2.87
N PRO A 32 12.47 6.04 -3.98
CA PRO A 32 12.47 4.89 -4.89
C PRO A 32 12.89 3.56 -4.24
N ASP A 33 13.76 3.64 -3.23
CA ASP A 33 14.27 2.47 -2.50
C ASP A 33 13.40 2.06 -1.30
N ALA A 34 12.21 2.65 -1.13
CA ALA A 34 11.37 2.37 0.02
C ALA A 34 10.65 1.02 -0.08
N GLU A 35 10.49 0.37 1.06
CA GLU A 35 9.68 -0.84 1.22
C GLU A 35 8.27 -0.49 1.70
N PHE A 36 7.29 -1.23 1.20
CA PHE A 36 5.88 -1.02 1.53
C PHE A 36 5.25 -2.33 2.01
N LEU A 37 4.50 -2.24 3.10
CA LEU A 37 3.67 -3.32 3.60
C LEU A 37 2.25 -2.80 3.78
N PHE A 38 1.29 -3.43 3.11
CA PHE A 38 -0.12 -3.20 3.28
C PHE A 38 -0.68 -4.21 4.30
N VAL A 39 -1.39 -3.69 5.29
CA VAL A 39 -2.07 -4.49 6.31
C VAL A 39 -3.57 -4.28 6.15
N GLY A 40 -4.30 -5.37 5.98
CA GLY A 40 -5.71 -5.35 5.66
C GLY A 40 -6.45 -6.57 6.18
N ALA A 41 -7.77 -6.53 6.03
CA ALA A 41 -8.63 -7.65 6.37
C ALA A 41 -8.58 -8.74 5.29
N GLN A 42 -8.47 -9.99 5.74
CA GLN A 42 -8.51 -11.16 4.86
C GLN A 42 -9.87 -11.25 4.12
N ASP A 43 -9.84 -11.75 2.88
CA ASP A 43 -11.01 -11.90 1.99
C ASP A 43 -11.74 -10.60 1.64
N LYS A 44 -11.03 -9.46 1.71
CA LYS A 44 -11.54 -8.17 1.25
C LYS A 44 -10.89 -7.73 -0.05
N MET A 45 -11.45 -6.67 -0.63
CA MET A 45 -11.00 -6.05 -1.89
C MET A 45 -9.50 -5.71 -1.90
N GLU A 46 -8.93 -5.48 -0.72
CA GLU A 46 -7.52 -5.20 -0.46
C GLU A 46 -6.61 -6.31 -1.03
N MET A 47 -7.00 -7.58 -0.87
CA MET A 47 -6.24 -8.75 -1.32
C MET A 47 -6.14 -8.87 -2.85
N GLN A 48 -7.00 -8.18 -3.59
CA GLN A 48 -6.92 -8.10 -5.05
C GLN A 48 -6.25 -6.81 -5.52
N LYS A 49 -6.61 -5.68 -4.92
CA LYS A 49 -6.22 -4.35 -5.43
C LYS A 49 -4.79 -3.96 -5.06
N VAL A 50 -4.32 -4.34 -3.87
CA VAL A 50 -2.94 -4.04 -3.44
C VAL A 50 -1.91 -4.78 -4.31
N PRO A 51 -2.04 -6.11 -4.56
CA PRO A 51 -1.14 -6.79 -5.47
C PRO A 51 -1.21 -6.26 -6.91
N GLN A 52 -2.41 -5.92 -7.41
CA GLN A 52 -2.58 -5.29 -8.74
C GLN A 52 -1.85 -3.95 -8.87
N ALA A 53 -1.71 -3.20 -7.78
CA ALA A 53 -0.96 -1.94 -7.75
C ALA A 53 0.56 -2.13 -7.56
N GLY A 54 1.04 -3.38 -7.43
CA GLY A 54 2.47 -3.70 -7.30
C GLY A 54 3.02 -3.59 -5.88
N TYR A 55 2.15 -3.72 -4.87
CA TYR A 55 2.52 -3.67 -3.46
C TYR A 55 2.31 -5.02 -2.76
N LYS A 56 2.98 -5.18 -1.61
CA LYS A 56 2.91 -6.35 -0.73
C LYS A 56 2.01 -6.10 0.46
#